data_AF-A0A368CQG5-F1
#
_entry.id   AF-A0A368CQG5-F1
#
_cell.length_a   1.000
_cell.length_b   1.000
_cell.length_c   1.000
_cell.angle_alpha   90.00
_cell.angle_beta   90.00
_cell.angle_gamma   90.00
#
_symmetry.space_group_name_H-M   'P 1'
#
loop_
_entity.id
_entity.type
_entity.pdbx_description
1 polymer ?
#
loop_
_entity_poly.entity_id
_entity_poly.type
_entity_poly.pdbx_seq_one_letter_code
_entity_poly.pdbx_strand_id
1 'polypeptide(L)'
;MPVSSEQEQALPRFVKTVEANAAYQDTLHRIADLNELKQIVKSLEPTLTGSALIPYEQATSPPKITIDSGIMAANIPWRLLRCPGGPLVLQMICKNVSFALWIESC
;
A
#
# COMPACT_ATOMS: atom_id res chain seq x y z
N MET A 1 -16.84 12.17 -6.69
CA MET A 1 -16.03 13.40 -6.95
C MET A 1 -14.64 12.98 -7.43
N PRO A 2 -13.81 13.80 -8.12
CA PRO A 2 -12.41 13.42 -8.33
C PRO A 2 -11.71 13.30 -6.97
N VAL A 3 -10.89 12.25 -6.78
CA VAL A 3 -10.02 12.12 -5.61
C VAL A 3 -9.24 13.43 -5.45
N SER A 4 -9.39 14.12 -4.33
CA SER A 4 -8.67 15.37 -4.08
C SER A 4 -7.17 15.09 -4.06
N SER A 5 -6.34 16.02 -4.54
CA SER A 5 -4.87 15.85 -4.57
C SER A 5 -4.25 15.53 -3.20
N GLU A 6 -4.93 15.90 -2.11
CA GLU A 6 -4.55 15.54 -0.74
C GLU A 6 -4.75 14.04 -0.44
N GLN A 7 -5.81 13.44 -0.96
CA GLN A 7 -6.05 12.00 -0.81
C GLN A 7 -5.01 11.22 -1.60
N GLU A 8 -4.67 11.63 -2.83
CA GLU A 8 -3.59 10.99 -3.60
C GLU A 8 -2.24 10.97 -2.84
N GLN A 9 -2.01 11.92 -1.92
CA GLN A 9 -0.81 11.96 -1.07
C GLN A 9 -0.85 11.03 0.15
N ALA A 10 -1.99 10.42 0.49
CA ALA A 10 -2.08 9.50 1.63
C ALA A 10 -1.23 8.24 1.43
N LEU A 11 -1.20 7.68 0.21
CA LEU A 11 -0.38 6.51 -0.11
C LEU A 11 1.13 6.78 0.02
N PRO A 12 1.71 7.83 -0.60
CA PRO A 12 3.13 8.14 -0.40
C PRO A 12 3.44 8.57 1.04
N ARG A 13 2.50 9.22 1.76
CA ARG A 13 2.68 9.52 3.19
C ARG A 13 2.74 8.24 4.03
N PHE A 14 1.84 7.29 3.78
CA PHE A 14 1.87 5.96 4.41
C PHE A 14 3.22 5.28 4.22
N VAL A 15 3.72 5.24 2.98
CA VAL A 15 5.04 4.66 2.66
C VAL A 15 6.14 5.32 3.49
N LYS A 16 6.20 6.66 3.52
CA LYS A 16 7.21 7.40 4.30
C LYS A 16 7.13 7.09 5.80
N THR A 17 5.92 7.01 6.36
CA THR A 17 5.71 6.69 7.78
C THR A 17 6.19 5.28 8.13
N VAL A 18 5.90 4.30 7.26
CA VAL A 18 6.37 2.92 7.44
C VAL A 18 7.88 2.83 7.25
N GLU A 19 8.43 3.50 6.24
CA GLU A 19 9.87 3.52 5.96
C GLU A 19 10.67 4.14 7.11
N ALA A 20 10.16 5.20 7.72
CA ALA A 20 10.78 5.87 8.87
C ALA A 20 10.75 5.05 10.17
N ASN A 21 9.97 3.97 10.25
CA ASN A 21 9.78 3.21 11.48
C ASN A 21 9.86 1.69 11.26
N ALA A 22 10.99 1.11 11.68
CA ALA A 22 11.25 -0.31 11.57
C ALA A 22 10.19 -1.19 12.26
N ALA A 23 9.57 -0.72 13.36
CA ALA A 23 8.54 -1.50 14.05
C ALA A 23 7.30 -1.73 13.16
N TYR A 24 6.93 -0.76 12.32
CA TYR A 24 5.84 -0.95 11.37
C TYR A 24 6.23 -1.91 10.26
N GLN A 25 7.47 -1.89 9.78
CA GLN A 25 7.96 -2.84 8.78
C GLN A 25 7.94 -4.29 9.31
N ASP A 26 8.42 -4.50 10.55
CA ASP A 26 8.31 -5.78 11.25
C ASP A 26 6.86 -6.24 11.40
N THR A 27 5.96 -5.30 11.70
CA THR A 27 4.54 -5.60 11.82
C THR A 27 3.95 -6.02 10.48
N LEU A 28 4.24 -5.30 9.39
CA LEU A 28 3.78 -5.64 8.04
C LEU A 28 4.23 -7.04 7.60
N HIS A 29 5.43 -7.45 7.99
CA HIS A 29 5.92 -8.81 7.75
C HIS A 29 5.15 -9.90 8.48
N ARG A 30 4.57 -9.59 9.64
CA ARG A 30 3.82 -10.55 10.46
C ARG A 30 2.36 -10.65 10.05
N ILE A 31 1.83 -9.64 9.36
CA ILE A 31 0.45 -9.63 8.88
C ILE A 31 0.16 -10.94 8.13
N ALA A 32 -0.90 -11.61 8.55
CA ALA A 32 -1.39 -12.82 7.91
C ALA A 32 -2.80 -12.64 7.31
N ASP A 33 -3.57 -11.67 7.81
CA ASP A 33 -4.95 -11.45 7.40
C ASP A 33 -5.29 -9.97 7.11
N LEU A 34 -6.42 -9.79 6.42
CA LEU A 34 -6.88 -8.48 5.97
C LEU A 34 -7.30 -7.58 7.14
N ASN A 35 -7.75 -8.15 8.25
CA ASN A 35 -8.24 -7.39 9.39
C ASN A 35 -7.08 -6.71 10.12
N GLU A 36 -5.96 -7.42 10.32
CA GLU A 36 -4.70 -6.86 10.83
C GLU A 36 -4.19 -5.71 9.95
N LEU A 37 -4.17 -5.91 8.62
CA LEU A 37 -3.78 -4.87 7.67
C LEU A 37 -4.67 -3.63 7.81
N LYS A 38 -5.99 -3.80 7.86
CA LYS A 38 -6.94 -2.70 8.00
C LYS A 38 -6.72 -1.91 9.28
N GLN A 39 -6.43 -2.58 10.40
CA GLN A 39 -6.16 -1.89 11.66
C GLN A 39 -4.91 -1.02 11.59
N ILE A 40 -3.82 -1.54 11.01
CA ILE A 40 -2.56 -0.81 10.86
C ILE A 40 -2.73 0.37 9.90
N VAL A 41 -3.35 0.13 8.75
CA VAL A 41 -3.63 1.17 7.75
C VAL A 41 -4.46 2.29 8.35
N LYS A 42 -5.54 1.96 9.08
CA LYS A 42 -6.39 2.95 9.75
C LYS A 42 -5.65 3.71 10.86
N SER A 43 -4.71 3.05 11.55
CA SER A 43 -3.89 3.69 12.58
C SER A 43 -2.84 4.64 12.02
N LEU A 44 -2.32 4.36 10.82
CA LEU A 44 -1.27 5.16 10.18
C LEU A 44 -1.83 6.26 9.29
N GLU A 45 -2.76 5.90 8.42
CA GLU A 45 -3.42 6.79 7.47
C GLU A 45 -4.92 6.45 7.40
N PRO A 46 -5.75 7.03 8.27
CA PRO A 46 -7.20 6.77 8.30
C PRO A 46 -7.93 7.25 7.04
N THR A 47 -7.24 8.01 6.19
CA THR A 47 -7.71 8.48 4.88
C THR A 47 -7.71 7.37 3.83
N LEU A 48 -6.94 6.29 4.04
CA LEU A 48 -6.94 5.12 3.18
C LEU A 48 -8.18 4.26 3.45
N THR A 49 -9.04 4.15 2.44
CA THR A 49 -10.33 3.45 2.55
C THR A 49 -10.28 2.03 2.00
N GLY A 50 -9.45 1.78 0.98
CA GLY A 50 -9.32 0.49 0.31
C GLY A 50 -8.10 -0.31 0.75
N SER A 51 -8.31 -1.59 1.06
CA SER A 51 -7.24 -2.55 1.32
C SER A 51 -7.65 -3.96 0.90
N ALA A 52 -6.72 -4.71 0.31
CA ALA A 52 -6.89 -6.11 -0.03
C ALA A 52 -5.58 -6.89 0.15
N LEU A 53 -5.70 -8.15 0.55
CA LEU A 53 -4.62 -9.12 0.41
C LEU A 53 -4.66 -9.66 -1.01
N ILE A 54 -3.50 -9.71 -1.65
CA ILE A 54 -3.36 -10.20 -3.03
C ILE A 54 -2.33 -11.33 -3.06
N PRO A 55 -2.51 -12.32 -3.95
CA PRO A 55 -1.48 -13.34 -4.15
C PRO A 55 -0.20 -12.71 -4.71
N TYR A 56 0.93 -13.36 -4.43
CA TYR A 56 2.24 -12.90 -4.89
C TYR A 56 2.29 -12.67 -6.40
N GLU A 57 1.67 -13.56 -7.19
CA GLU A 57 1.60 -13.45 -8.66
C GLU A 57 0.94 -12.14 -9.11
N GLN A 58 -0.13 -11.71 -8.42
CA GLN A 58 -0.80 -10.43 -8.70
C GLN A 58 0.05 -9.24 -8.24
N ALA A 59 0.82 -9.41 -7.15
CA ALA A 59 1.73 -8.40 -6.63
C ALA A 59 3.00 -8.24 -7.48
N THR A 60 3.40 -9.26 -8.24
CA THR A 60 4.52 -9.21 -9.19
C THR A 60 4.10 -8.95 -10.63
N SER A 61 2.80 -9.04 -10.92
CA SER A 61 2.26 -8.82 -12.26
C SER A 61 2.72 -7.46 -12.82
N PRO A 62 3.08 -7.37 -14.12
CA PRO A 62 3.60 -6.15 -14.71
C PRO A 62 2.57 -5.02 -14.63
N PRO A 63 2.93 -3.88 -14.02
CA PRO A 63 2.01 -2.76 -13.88
C PRO A 63 1.79 -2.05 -15.21
N LYS A 64 0.58 -1.52 -15.42
CA LYS A 64 0.28 -0.71 -16.61
C LYS A 64 0.95 0.67 -16.54
N ILE A 65 0.97 1.28 -15.35
CA ILE A 65 1.60 2.58 -15.10
C ILE A 65 2.19 2.54 -13.68
N THR A 66 3.51 2.51 -13.58
CA THR A 66 4.23 2.71 -12.31
C THR A 66 4.49 4.20 -12.12
N ILE A 67 4.02 4.75 -11.01
CA ILE A 67 4.27 6.14 -10.61
C ILE A 67 5.56 6.21 -9.81
N ASP A 68 5.71 5.30 -8.85
CA ASP A 68 6.86 5.25 -7.96
C ASP A 68 7.09 3.80 -7.49
N SER A 69 8.31 3.50 -7.06
CA SER A 69 8.64 2.19 -6.51
C SER A 69 9.93 2.26 -5.70
N GLY A 70 10.02 1.43 -4.67
CA GLY A 70 11.19 1.34 -3.82
C GLY A 70 11.24 0.05 -3.03
N ILE A 71 12.29 -0.08 -2.23
CA ILE A 71 12.48 -1.20 -1.31
C ILE A 71 12.76 -0.60 0.06
N MET A 72 11.94 -0.94 1.04
CA MET A 72 12.16 -0.49 2.43
C MET A 72 13.33 -1.26 3.08
N ALA A 73 13.87 -0.73 4.16
CA ALA A 73 15.01 -1.30 4.88
C ALA A 73 14.79 -2.78 5.30
N ALA A 74 13.55 -3.17 5.63
CA ALA A 74 13.18 -4.55 5.93
C ALA A 74 13.06 -5.45 4.69
N ASN A 75 13.56 -5.04 3.52
CA ASN A 75 13.42 -5.77 2.26
C ASN A 75 11.95 -5.98 1.83
N ILE A 76 11.12 -4.95 2.05
CA ILE A 76 9.73 -4.89 1.59
C ILE A 76 9.70 -4.07 0.30
N PRO A 77 9.62 -4.70 -0.88
CA PRO A 77 9.41 -3.96 -2.11
C PRO A 77 7.99 -3.40 -2.13
N TRP A 78 7.89 -2.13 -2.49
CA TRP A 78 6.64 -1.42 -2.66
C TRP A 78 6.61 -0.72 -4.01
N ARG A 79 5.42 -0.57 -4.58
CA ARG A 79 5.19 0.11 -5.84
C ARG A 79 3.88 0.86 -5.81
N LEU A 80 3.92 2.11 -6.22
CA LEU A 80 2.76 2.95 -6.42
C LEU A 80 2.36 2.90 -7.89
N LEU A 81 1.17 2.39 -8.14
CA LEU A 81 0.62 2.16 -9.46
C LEU A 81 -0.57 3.08 -9.71
N ARG A 82 -0.74 3.51 -10.96
CA ARG A 82 -1.95 4.21 -11.39
C ARG A 82 -2.71 3.35 -12.38
N CYS A 83 -3.96 3.03 -12.04
CA CYS A 83 -4.84 2.37 -13.00
C CYS A 83 -5.30 3.38 -14.06
N PRO A 84 -5.29 3.04 -15.37
CA PRO A 84 -5.81 3.93 -16.41
C PRO A 84 -7.29 4.26 -16.13
N GLY A 85 -7.60 5.53 -15.84
CA GLY A 85 -8.95 5.96 -15.44
C GLY A 85 -9.40 5.51 -14.05
N GLY A 86 -8.51 4.95 -13.22
CA GLY A 86 -8.81 4.44 -11.89
C GLY A 86 -8.01 5.12 -10.76
N PRO A 87 -8.16 4.64 -9.51
CA PRO A 87 -7.45 5.19 -8.35
C PRO A 87 -5.96 4.83 -8.36
N LEU A 88 -5.19 5.53 -7.51
CA LEU A 88 -3.84 5.12 -7.16
C LEU A 88 -3.87 3.89 -6.26
N VAL A 89 -2.97 2.95 -6.52
CA VAL A 89 -2.86 1.68 -5.81
C VAL A 89 -1.42 1.52 -5.34
N LEU A 90 -1.21 1.42 -4.04
CA LEU A 90 0.06 1.03 -3.44
C LEU A 90 0.07 -0.48 -3.25
N GLN A 91 1.01 -1.17 -3.87
CA GLN A 91 1.24 -2.59 -3.63
C GLN A 91 2.51 -2.78 -2.82
N MET A 92 2.45 -3.65 -1.83
CA MET A 92 3.59 -4.01 -1.00
C MET A 92 3.68 -5.53 -0.92
N ILE A 93 4.91 -6.03 -1.02
CA ILE A 93 5.20 -7.46 -0.96
C ILE A 93 5.89 -7.71 0.37
N CYS A 94 5.17 -8.29 1.31
CA CYS A 94 5.71 -8.67 2.61
C CYS A 94 6.01 -10.17 2.63
N LYS A 95 6.76 -10.60 3.65
CA LYS A 95 7.25 -11.98 3.77
C LYS A 95 6.14 -13.05 3.75
N ASN A 96 5.02 -12.78 4.43
CA ASN A 96 3.92 -13.74 4.56
C ASN A 96 2.85 -13.55 3.48
N VAL A 97 2.41 -12.32 3.28
CA VAL A 97 1.35 -11.96 2.32
C VAL A 97 1.71 -10.67 1.59
N SER A 98 1.24 -10.55 0.35
CA SER A 98 1.27 -9.28 -0.37
C SER A 98 -0.05 -8.56 -0.21
N PHE A 99 -0.04 -7.24 -0.24
CA PHE A 99 -1.25 -6.46 -0.12
C PHE A 99 -1.27 -5.25 -1.04
N ALA A 100 -2.47 -4.79 -1.33
CA ALA A 100 -2.77 -3.61 -2.11
C ALA A 100 -3.60 -2.65 -1.26
N LEU A 101 -3.21 -1.38 -1.25
CA LEU A 101 -3.91 -0.27 -0.63
C LEU A 101 -4.32 0.72 -1.70
N TRP A 102 -5.53 1.27 -1.63
CA TRP A 102 -5.99 2.29 -2.56
C TRP A 102 -6.98 3.21 -1.87
N ILE A 103 -7.35 4.28 -2.56
CA ILE A 103 -8.37 5.21 -2.09
C ILE A 103 -9.57 5.07 -3.01
N GLU A 104 -10.70 4.68 -2.42
CA GLU A 104 -11.98 4.69 -3.11
C GLU A 104 -12.43 6.14 -3.27
N SER A 105 -12.60 6.57 -4.53
CA SER A 105 -13.21 7.86 -4.84
C SER A 105 -14.69 7.77 -4.47
N CYS A 106 -15.10 8.44 -3.39
CA CYS A 106 -16.51 8.59 -3.03
C CYS A 106 -17.18 9.68 -3.89
#